data_AF-A0A4Z1ACW6-F1
#
_entry.id   AF-A0A4Z1ACW6-F1
#
_cell.length_a   1.000
_cell.length_b   1.000
_cell.length_c   1.000
_cell.angle_alpha   90.00
_cell.angle_beta   90.00
_cell.angle_gamma   90.00
#
_symmetry.space_group_name_H-M   'P 1'
#
loop_
_entity.id
_entity.type
_entity.pdbx_description
1 polymer ?
#
loop_
_entity_poly.entity_id
_entity_poly.type
_entity_poly.pdbx_seq_one_letter_code
_entity_poly.pdbx_strand_id
1 'polypeptide(L)'
;MKFNFLNLCKRSLMLPGIILLSLYLVPGEELEAQLWMPPGRQFMQPPDPFTFDAGVNKFNNDYYLYLAPTLNLNFGGEFGLSLTAPMNFLAYDQDPKDPTLKVGSIRKIDYDQKSDYLRLINNIWYGTYGLYKPGETTFSFYAGKLFDGYIGHGTIVNRYVNNQRIDIYNVGLMADFNNDYGGVQVFTNSVYTHEIGAARGYVRPFAIAFKLFDLFTGRSQLFGMLQLGQGNVADEAGRKKVYEEAGVDPEDREKYRALVEDQKTHQMREEMIPIEKKPESRKEKLKEFFNQDNFANRFSIGYTTAFDTKAPTQLSFDTTGRLRLDSNNNPLVEQSEKLVIQGMDAEYKLISTKYIEVTPYYDVNTIKILNSKGTHTGAMFRFGGKDIYAKIKPEYRNMDANYIPMYFDSFYELERYQANVNSQLPMTKLEAAKLMDPDAAKLKGYFTSVVFSFYRVSLEANYENYSGPNNSRIFVGLYFPIGSLFMISGYYTRKNFDQNKDAFKVDDNSVGAIEAALNLGFISIRVQDIRRWVYDSTSNSFVAQDEQKVLFSNSLSF
;
A
#
# COMPACT_ATOMS: atom_id res chain seq x y z
N MET A 1 30.83 7.97 1.75
CA MET A 1 30.75 9.11 2.69
C MET A 1 30.27 8.54 4.03
N LYS A 2 31.06 8.66 5.11
CA LYS A 2 30.72 8.09 6.43
C LYS A 2 29.55 8.87 7.04
N PHE A 3 28.41 8.20 7.25
CA PHE A 3 27.24 8.76 7.95
C PHE A 3 27.63 9.10 9.40
N ASN A 4 27.62 10.39 9.74
CA ASN A 4 27.84 10.89 11.10
C ASN A 4 26.52 11.50 11.61
N PHE A 5 25.61 10.63 12.04
CA PHE A 5 24.27 10.97 12.53
C PHE A 5 24.29 11.88 13.77
N LEU A 6 25.41 11.96 14.50
CA LEU A 6 25.52 12.75 15.73
C LEU A 6 25.78 14.26 15.54
N ASN A 7 26.11 14.73 14.34
CA ASN A 7 26.43 16.15 14.14
C ASN A 7 25.24 17.04 13.76
N LEU A 8 24.08 16.47 13.41
CA LEU A 8 22.88 17.27 13.09
C LEU A 8 22.25 17.93 14.34
N CYS A 9 22.41 17.33 15.52
CA CYS A 9 21.80 17.86 16.75
C CYS A 9 22.54 19.04 17.40
N LYS A 10 23.76 19.40 16.96
CA LYS A 10 24.60 20.39 17.67
C LYS A 10 24.55 21.82 17.12
N ARG A 11 23.80 22.14 16.04
CA ARG A 11 23.90 23.47 15.40
C ARG A 11 22.60 24.22 15.08
N SER A 12 21.42 23.75 15.46
CA SER A 12 20.15 24.39 15.05
C SER A 12 19.23 24.85 16.20
N LEU A 13 19.78 25.23 17.36
CA LEU A 13 19.00 25.75 18.47
C LEU A 13 19.41 27.18 18.80
N MET A 14 19.05 28.13 17.94
CA MET A 14 18.80 29.53 18.30
C MET A 14 17.88 30.18 17.27
N LEU A 15 16.58 30.23 17.58
CA LEU A 15 15.70 31.32 17.17
C LEU A 15 14.47 31.34 18.11
N PRO A 16 14.22 32.45 18.82
CA PRO A 16 13.12 32.57 19.79
C PRO A 16 11.84 33.07 19.11
N GLY A 17 10.70 32.57 19.59
CA GLY A 17 9.42 33.27 19.54
C GLY A 17 8.56 33.00 18.31
N ILE A 18 7.56 32.13 18.48
CA ILE A 18 6.13 32.45 18.43
C ILE A 18 5.44 31.30 19.18
N ILE A 19 5.00 31.57 20.40
CA ILE A 19 4.15 30.67 21.20
C ILE A 19 2.81 31.39 21.35
N LEU A 20 1.77 30.79 20.79
CA LEU A 20 0.39 31.01 21.20
C LEU A 20 -0.36 29.70 20.92
N LEU A 21 -0.35 28.81 21.92
CA LEU A 21 -1.14 27.57 21.93
C LEU A 21 -2.10 27.66 23.11
N SER A 22 -3.39 27.77 22.81
CA SER A 22 -4.46 27.58 23.79
C SER A 22 -4.52 26.10 24.18
N LEU A 23 -4.33 25.83 25.47
CA LEU A 23 -4.34 24.51 26.09
C LEU A 23 -5.77 24.03 26.36
N TYR A 24 -6.15 22.91 25.74
CA TYR A 24 -7.15 21.99 26.30
C TYR A 24 -6.52 20.59 26.37
N LEU A 25 -6.64 19.96 27.54
CA LEU A 25 -5.95 18.74 27.92
C LEU A 25 -6.88 17.52 27.73
N VAL A 26 -6.55 16.66 26.77
CA VAL A 26 -7.06 15.28 26.63
C VAL A 26 -5.89 14.42 26.13
N PRO A 27 -5.75 13.15 26.55
CA PRO A 27 -4.69 12.28 26.02
C PRO A 27 -4.96 12.01 24.54
N GLY A 28 -4.09 12.49 23.64
CA GLY A 28 -4.18 12.18 22.21
C GLY A 28 -3.76 10.75 21.92
N GLU A 29 -4.48 10.08 21.02
CA GLU A 29 -4.10 8.78 20.47
C GLU A 29 -2.85 8.90 19.57
N GLU A 30 -2.20 7.76 19.28
CA GLU A 30 -0.91 7.71 18.57
C GLU A 30 -1.06 8.24 17.12
N LEU A 31 -0.26 9.25 16.76
CA LEU A 31 -0.12 9.68 15.37
C LEU A 31 0.60 8.59 14.55
N GLU A 32 -0.12 8.02 13.58
CA GLU A 32 0.36 6.92 12.75
C GLU A 32 1.35 7.39 11.66
N ALA A 33 2.23 6.47 11.27
CA ALA A 33 3.21 6.70 10.21
C ALA A 33 2.56 6.89 8.83
N GLN A 34 3.00 7.89 8.06
CA GLN A 34 2.46 8.15 6.72
C GLN A 34 3.26 7.53 5.57
N LEU A 35 4.51 7.09 5.78
CA LEU A 35 5.42 6.76 4.66
C LEU A 35 5.35 5.31 4.19
N TRP A 36 5.56 4.35 5.10
CA TRP A 36 5.43 2.93 4.80
C TRP A 36 4.62 2.25 5.88
N MET A 37 3.60 1.51 5.44
CA MET A 37 2.78 0.66 6.29
C MET A 37 2.90 -0.78 5.79
N PRO A 38 2.91 -1.76 6.68
CA PRO A 38 2.94 -3.15 6.25
C PRO A 38 1.67 -3.51 5.45
N PRO A 39 1.78 -4.42 4.47
CA PRO A 39 0.63 -4.88 3.70
C PRO A 39 -0.53 -5.34 4.61
N GLY A 40 -1.74 -4.86 4.31
CA GLY A 40 -2.94 -5.14 5.12
C GLY A 40 -3.16 -4.22 6.32
N ARG A 41 -2.29 -3.22 6.57
CA ARG A 41 -2.53 -2.11 7.52
C ARG A 41 -2.70 -0.74 6.86
N GLN A 42 -2.73 -0.70 5.53
CA GLN A 42 -2.62 0.53 4.73
C GLN A 42 -3.76 1.56 4.95
N PHE A 43 -4.83 1.20 5.66
CA PHE A 43 -6.04 2.03 5.80
C PHE A 43 -6.46 2.22 7.26
N MET A 44 -5.49 2.22 8.18
CA MET A 44 -5.78 2.55 9.58
C MET A 44 -6.24 4.00 9.70
N GLN A 45 -7.21 4.19 10.59
CA GLN A 45 -7.91 5.45 10.79
C GLN A 45 -6.97 6.43 11.48
N PRO A 46 -6.84 7.67 10.97
CA PRO A 46 -6.34 8.74 11.80
C PRO A 46 -7.30 8.86 12.99
N PRO A 47 -6.81 8.73 14.24
CA PRO A 47 -7.69 8.65 15.39
C PRO A 47 -8.43 9.97 15.65
N ASP A 48 -7.79 11.09 15.30
CA ASP A 48 -8.29 12.41 15.65
C ASP A 48 -8.99 13.12 14.47
N PRO A 49 -10.19 13.71 14.70
CA PRO A 49 -10.96 14.38 13.65
C PRO A 49 -10.24 15.57 13.00
N PHE A 50 -9.35 16.24 13.73
CA PHE A 50 -8.55 17.33 13.19
C PHE A 50 -7.08 17.13 13.55
N THR A 51 -6.23 17.10 12.55
CA THR A 51 -4.77 17.07 12.72
C THR A 51 -4.13 18.24 11.99
N PHE A 52 -3.00 18.70 12.49
CA PHE A 52 -2.29 19.84 11.92
C PHE A 52 -0.79 19.59 11.92
N ASP A 53 -0.19 19.75 10.74
CA ASP A 53 1.26 19.74 10.58
C ASP A 53 1.76 21.14 10.23
N ALA A 54 2.73 21.64 10.98
CA ALA A 54 3.48 22.85 10.63
C ALA A 54 4.98 22.62 10.76
N GLY A 55 5.78 23.20 9.89
CA GLY A 55 7.22 22.97 9.96
C GLY A 55 8.03 23.62 8.86
N VAL A 56 9.25 23.14 8.71
CA VAL A 56 10.17 23.56 7.64
C VAL A 56 10.36 22.40 6.67
N ASN A 57 10.21 22.68 5.39
CA ASN A 57 10.47 21.77 4.28
C ASN A 57 11.65 22.30 3.47
N LYS A 58 12.72 21.52 3.34
CA LYS A 58 13.84 21.81 2.45
C LYS A 58 13.68 21.03 1.15
N PHE A 59 13.67 21.75 0.04
CA PHE A 59 13.53 21.18 -1.30
C PHE A 59 14.35 21.99 -2.29
N ASN A 60 15.17 21.30 -3.11
CA ASN A 60 16.04 21.95 -4.11
C ASN A 60 16.90 23.09 -3.53
N ASN A 61 17.49 22.87 -2.35
CA ASN A 61 18.22 23.86 -1.53
C ASN A 61 17.40 25.01 -0.93
N ASP A 62 16.16 25.23 -1.36
CA ASP A 62 15.28 26.23 -0.78
C ASP A 62 14.58 25.73 0.48
N TYR A 63 14.21 26.66 1.34
CA TYR A 63 13.46 26.39 2.56
C TYR A 63 12.05 26.97 2.46
N TYR A 64 11.08 26.13 2.77
CA TYR A 64 9.66 26.45 2.75
C TYR A 64 9.08 26.29 4.16
N LEU A 65 8.23 27.23 4.56
CA LEU A 65 7.29 27.02 5.67
C LEU A 65 6.18 26.09 5.17
N TYR A 66 6.08 24.92 5.80
CA TYR A 66 5.07 23.92 5.49
C TYR A 66 3.91 24.02 6.48
N LEU A 67 2.68 24.07 5.98
CA LEU A 67 1.45 24.04 6.76
C LEU A 67 0.48 23.05 6.13
N ALA A 68 -0.07 22.10 6.88
CA ALA A 68 -1.02 21.12 6.38
C ALA A 68 -2.10 20.79 7.42
N PRO A 69 -3.13 21.63 7.56
CA PRO A 69 -4.34 21.26 8.29
C PRO A 69 -5.02 20.07 7.60
N THR A 70 -5.50 19.14 8.40
CA THR A 70 -6.14 17.90 7.97
C THR A 70 -7.43 17.67 8.73
N LEU A 71 -8.50 17.41 8.00
CA LEU A 71 -9.80 16.98 8.51
C LEU A 71 -9.95 15.48 8.27
N ASN A 72 -10.13 14.72 9.34
CA ASN A 72 -10.39 13.28 9.30
C ASN A 72 -11.85 13.02 9.69
N LEU A 73 -12.60 12.41 8.80
CA LEU A 73 -14.00 12.04 8.99
C LEU A 73 -14.10 10.53 9.05
N ASN A 74 -14.57 10.00 10.19
CA ASN A 74 -14.77 8.57 10.42
C ASN A 74 -16.26 8.29 10.58
N PHE A 75 -16.80 7.40 9.75
CA PHE A 75 -18.23 7.13 9.64
C PHE A 75 -18.58 5.70 10.10
N GLY A 76 -18.10 5.30 11.28
CA GLY A 76 -18.47 4.02 11.88
C GLY A 76 -17.46 2.90 11.64
N GLY A 77 -16.16 3.19 11.70
CA GLY A 77 -15.14 2.16 11.90
C GLY A 77 -14.63 1.47 10.63
N GLU A 78 -15.43 1.40 9.57
CA GLU A 78 -14.98 0.81 8.30
C GLU A 78 -14.85 1.81 7.17
N PHE A 79 -15.53 2.96 7.22
CA PHE A 79 -15.47 4.01 6.20
C PHE A 79 -14.86 5.29 6.77
N GLY A 80 -13.92 5.90 6.04
CA GLY A 80 -13.35 7.18 6.40
C GLY A 80 -12.84 8.00 5.23
N LEU A 81 -12.62 9.28 5.50
CA LEU A 81 -12.11 10.29 4.57
C LEU A 81 -11.14 11.21 5.31
N SER A 82 -9.98 11.48 4.71
CA SER A 82 -8.99 12.44 5.17
C SER A 82 -8.77 13.49 4.08
N LEU A 83 -9.01 14.75 4.43
CA LEU A 83 -8.80 15.91 3.57
C LEU A 83 -7.68 16.77 4.16
N THR A 84 -6.63 17.02 3.40
CA THR A 84 -5.46 17.80 3.86
C THR A 84 -5.22 18.97 2.93
N ALA A 85 -4.93 20.16 3.45
CA ALA A 85 -4.56 21.31 2.63
C ALA A 85 -3.06 21.65 2.77
N PRO A 86 -2.14 20.90 2.12
CA PRO A 86 -0.71 21.09 2.32
C PRO A 86 -0.18 22.29 1.51
N MET A 87 0.39 23.26 2.20
CA MET A 87 0.91 24.50 1.62
C MET A 87 2.40 24.64 1.94
N ASN A 88 3.22 24.90 0.92
CA ASN A 88 4.63 25.22 1.05
C ASN A 88 4.84 26.70 0.68
N PHE A 89 5.08 27.56 1.66
CA PHE A 89 5.40 28.97 1.44
C PHE A 89 6.91 29.16 1.43
N LEU A 90 7.48 29.74 0.37
CA LEU A 90 8.91 29.99 0.29
C LEU A 90 9.34 30.90 1.45
N ALA A 91 10.17 30.38 2.34
CA ALA A 91 10.70 31.13 3.48
C ALA A 91 12.09 31.70 3.17
N TYR A 92 12.93 30.93 2.46
CA TYR A 92 14.28 31.34 2.09
C TYR A 92 14.71 30.66 0.79
N ASP A 93 15.10 31.50 -0.18
CA ASP A 93 15.67 31.13 -1.49
C ASP A 93 17.20 31.09 -1.36
N GLN A 94 17.78 29.91 -1.52
CA GLN A 94 19.22 29.68 -1.31
C GLN A 94 19.99 29.87 -2.62
N ASP A 95 21.19 30.45 -2.56
CA ASP A 95 21.98 30.68 -3.77
C ASP A 95 22.26 29.36 -4.55
N PRO A 96 22.12 29.36 -5.88
CA PRO A 96 21.78 30.51 -6.73
C PRO A 96 20.28 30.84 -6.73
N LYS A 97 19.95 32.11 -6.49
CA LYS A 97 18.57 32.58 -6.41
C LYS A 97 17.81 32.42 -7.73
N ASP A 98 16.56 31.96 -7.63
CA ASP A 98 15.65 31.94 -8.77
C ASP A 98 14.93 33.30 -8.90
N PRO A 99 15.15 34.06 -9.99
CA PRO A 99 14.53 35.38 -10.17
C PRO A 99 13.00 35.34 -10.27
N THR A 100 12.41 34.15 -10.47
CA THR A 100 10.95 33.94 -10.56
C THR A 100 10.30 33.63 -9.21
N LEU A 101 11.11 33.37 -8.18
CA LEU A 101 10.68 33.04 -6.83
C LEU A 101 10.66 34.30 -5.95
N LYS A 102 9.62 34.42 -5.13
CA LYS A 102 9.47 35.51 -4.16
C LYS A 102 9.17 34.92 -2.79
N VAL A 103 9.88 35.36 -1.75
CA VAL A 103 9.61 34.95 -0.37
C VAL A 103 8.14 35.20 -0.05
N GLY A 104 7.48 34.22 0.57
CA GLY A 104 6.04 34.19 0.85
C GLY A 104 5.18 33.60 -0.28
N SER A 105 5.73 33.35 -1.47
CA SER A 105 4.98 32.67 -2.53
C SER A 105 4.77 31.18 -2.23
N ILE A 106 3.64 30.63 -2.67
CA ILE A 106 3.38 29.19 -2.61
C ILE A 106 4.28 28.51 -3.66
N ARG A 107 4.84 27.36 -3.29
CA ARG A 107 5.65 26.52 -4.19
C ARG A 107 4.80 26.09 -5.40
N LYS A 108 5.14 26.64 -6.57
CA LYS A 108 4.32 26.50 -7.79
C LYS A 108 4.09 25.04 -8.22
N ILE A 109 5.13 24.21 -8.13
CA ILE A 109 5.10 22.79 -8.52
C ILE A 109 4.10 21.94 -7.73
N ASP A 110 3.60 22.44 -6.59
CA ASP A 110 2.56 21.73 -5.83
C ASP A 110 1.15 21.92 -6.41
N TYR A 111 0.96 22.87 -7.35
CA TYR A 111 -0.35 23.34 -7.82
C TYR A 111 -0.33 23.88 -9.28
N ASP A 112 0.59 23.43 -10.13
CA ASP A 112 0.70 23.90 -11.52
C ASP A 112 -0.05 23.01 -12.53
N GLN A 113 -0.47 21.81 -12.13
CA GLN A 113 -1.32 20.90 -12.90
C GLN A 113 -2.74 20.78 -12.35
N LYS A 114 -3.69 20.41 -13.21
CA LYS A 114 -5.09 20.19 -12.79
C LYS A 114 -5.24 19.05 -11.78
N SER A 115 -4.44 18.01 -11.90
CA SER A 115 -4.45 16.86 -10.97
C SER A 115 -3.90 17.23 -9.59
N ASP A 116 -3.06 18.26 -9.49
CA ASP A 116 -2.44 18.69 -8.24
C ASP A 116 -3.44 19.21 -7.21
N TYR A 117 -4.54 19.79 -7.67
CA TYR A 117 -5.64 20.20 -6.77
C TYR A 117 -6.29 19.01 -6.07
N LEU A 118 -6.15 17.78 -6.59
CA LEU A 118 -6.63 16.57 -5.91
C LEU A 118 -5.76 16.20 -4.70
N ARG A 119 -4.63 16.87 -4.46
CA ARG A 119 -3.83 16.75 -3.23
C ARG A 119 -4.62 17.09 -1.97
N LEU A 120 -5.73 17.80 -2.12
CA LEU A 120 -6.70 18.01 -1.05
C LEU A 120 -7.28 16.70 -0.51
N ILE A 121 -7.36 15.67 -1.35
CA ILE A 121 -7.74 14.32 -0.97
C ILE A 121 -6.48 13.60 -0.50
N ASN A 122 -6.33 13.48 0.82
CA ASN A 122 -5.25 12.70 1.40
C ASN A 122 -5.54 11.21 1.21
N ASN A 123 -6.71 10.76 1.68
CA ASN A 123 -7.22 9.43 1.39
C ASN A 123 -8.73 9.31 1.63
N ILE A 124 -9.36 8.36 0.95
CA ILE A 124 -10.73 7.87 1.18
C ILE A 124 -10.62 6.37 1.27
N TRP A 125 -11.21 5.74 2.28
CA TRP A 125 -11.06 4.30 2.46
C TRP A 125 -12.31 3.63 2.99
N TYR A 126 -12.48 2.38 2.60
CA TYR A 126 -13.41 1.44 3.19
C TYR A 126 -12.77 0.06 3.32
N GLY A 127 -12.90 -0.57 4.48
CA GLY A 127 -12.46 -1.95 4.70
C GLY A 127 -10.94 -2.17 4.59
N THR A 128 -10.53 -3.41 4.31
CA THR A 128 -9.12 -3.79 4.17
C THR A 128 -8.88 -4.55 2.87
N TYR A 129 -8.00 -4.02 2.03
CA TYR A 129 -7.68 -4.61 0.74
C TYR A 129 -7.03 -5.98 0.85
N GLY A 130 -7.47 -6.92 0.01
CA GLY A 130 -6.95 -8.28 -0.04
C GLY A 130 -7.36 -9.15 1.15
N LEU A 131 -8.29 -8.67 2.00
CA LEU A 131 -8.85 -9.46 3.08
C LEU A 131 -9.81 -10.50 2.50
N TYR A 132 -9.63 -11.76 2.89
CA TYR A 132 -10.58 -12.83 2.64
C TYR A 132 -10.91 -13.50 3.96
N LYS A 133 -12.20 -13.51 4.30
CA LYS A 133 -12.75 -14.19 5.46
C LYS A 133 -13.68 -15.30 4.98
N PRO A 134 -13.38 -16.58 5.27
CA PRO A 134 -14.24 -17.69 4.86
C PRO A 134 -15.66 -17.52 5.42
N GLY A 135 -16.67 -17.74 4.58
CA GLY A 135 -18.08 -17.58 4.95
C GLY A 135 -18.61 -16.14 4.90
N GLU A 136 -17.76 -15.15 4.67
CA GLU A 136 -18.14 -13.73 4.60
C GLU A 136 -17.84 -13.14 3.21
N THR A 137 -18.61 -12.13 2.83
CA THR A 137 -18.27 -11.29 1.68
C THR A 137 -17.55 -10.05 2.16
N THR A 138 -16.34 -9.83 1.68
CA THR A 138 -15.51 -8.69 2.03
C THR A 138 -15.39 -7.76 0.83
N PHE A 139 -15.58 -6.48 1.06
CA PHE A 139 -15.35 -5.43 0.07
C PHE A 139 -14.43 -4.38 0.66
N SER A 140 -13.53 -3.84 -0.15
CA SER A 140 -12.72 -2.70 0.25
C SER A 140 -12.52 -1.74 -0.92
N PHE A 141 -12.27 -0.49 -0.58
CA PHE A 141 -11.69 0.45 -1.52
C PHE A 141 -10.76 1.42 -0.80
N TYR A 142 -9.80 1.95 -1.54
CA TYR A 142 -8.93 3.02 -1.14
C TYR A 142 -8.73 3.96 -2.32
N ALA A 143 -8.82 5.25 -2.08
CA ALA A 143 -8.43 6.30 -3.01
C ALA A 143 -7.47 7.27 -2.31
N GLY A 144 -6.27 7.49 -2.85
CA GLY A 144 -5.26 8.33 -2.20
C GLY A 144 -3.88 8.17 -2.82
N LYS A 145 -2.83 8.49 -2.06
CA LYS A 145 -1.45 8.17 -2.45
C LYS A 145 -1.22 6.66 -2.33
N LEU A 146 -0.79 6.04 -3.43
CA LEU A 146 -0.42 4.64 -3.42
C LEU A 146 1.07 4.53 -3.13
N PHE A 147 1.43 3.97 -1.98
CA PHE A 147 2.82 3.67 -1.60
C PHE A 147 3.23 2.22 -1.90
N ASP A 148 2.24 1.35 -2.13
CA ASP A 148 2.44 -0.07 -2.42
C ASP A 148 1.22 -0.64 -3.14
N GLY A 149 1.04 -0.26 -4.41
CA GLY A 149 -0.01 -0.79 -5.27
C GLY A 149 0.34 -2.17 -5.83
N TYR A 150 -0.56 -3.14 -5.69
CA TYR A 150 -0.37 -4.51 -6.21
C TYR A 150 -1.68 -5.16 -6.65
N ILE A 151 -1.59 -6.21 -7.48
CA ILE A 151 -2.73 -7.05 -7.86
C ILE A 151 -2.33 -8.52 -7.98
N GLY A 152 -3.22 -9.43 -7.58
CA GLY A 152 -2.97 -10.87 -7.57
C GLY A 152 -1.70 -11.22 -6.80
N HIS A 153 -0.83 -12.04 -7.40
CA HIS A 153 0.47 -12.40 -6.82
C HIS A 153 1.55 -11.32 -7.03
N GLY A 154 1.24 -10.17 -7.64
CA GLY A 154 2.21 -9.11 -7.90
C GLY A 154 3.19 -9.46 -9.02
N THR A 155 2.77 -10.22 -10.03
CA THR A 155 3.61 -10.62 -11.17
C THR A 155 3.57 -9.58 -12.32
N ILE A 156 2.51 -8.76 -12.37
CA ILE A 156 2.32 -7.67 -13.35
C ILE A 156 2.42 -6.28 -12.71
N VAL A 157 1.62 -6.03 -11.65
CA VAL A 157 1.64 -4.78 -10.87
C VAL A 157 2.11 -5.11 -9.45
N ASN A 158 3.21 -4.50 -9.01
CA ASN A 158 3.76 -4.75 -7.68
C ASN A 158 4.52 -3.54 -7.14
N ARG A 159 4.22 -3.12 -5.92
CA ARG A 159 4.80 -1.95 -5.28
C ARG A 159 4.68 -0.67 -6.11
N TYR A 160 3.59 -0.52 -6.83
CA TYR A 160 3.36 0.67 -7.64
C TYR A 160 3.26 1.90 -6.75
N VAL A 161 4.00 2.96 -7.13
CA VAL A 161 3.97 4.26 -6.46
C VAL A 161 3.53 5.31 -7.47
N ASN A 162 2.35 5.92 -7.24
CA ASN A 162 1.75 6.84 -8.22
C ASN A 162 2.23 8.30 -8.08
N ASN A 163 2.96 8.63 -7.02
CA ASN A 163 3.49 9.97 -6.72
C ASN A 163 5.01 9.96 -6.52
N GLN A 164 5.74 9.19 -7.34
CA GLN A 164 7.21 9.11 -7.28
C GLN A 164 7.87 10.39 -7.82
N ARG A 165 7.25 11.01 -8.81
CA ARG A 165 7.62 12.32 -9.34
C ARG A 165 7.00 13.43 -8.49
N ILE A 166 7.70 14.56 -8.35
CA ILE A 166 7.18 15.71 -7.57
C ILE A 166 6.26 16.63 -8.38
N ASP A 167 6.46 16.68 -9.69
CA ASP A 167 5.80 17.56 -10.67
C ASP A 167 4.39 17.13 -11.07
N ILE A 168 3.92 15.98 -10.57
CA ILE A 168 2.55 15.51 -10.77
C ILE A 168 2.02 14.88 -9.49
N TYR A 169 0.79 15.24 -9.13
CA TYR A 169 0.04 14.55 -8.09
C TYR A 169 -1.02 13.61 -8.68
N ASN A 170 -1.06 12.38 -8.20
CA ASN A 170 -2.09 11.41 -8.57
C ASN A 170 -2.82 10.89 -7.33
N VAL A 171 -4.15 10.89 -7.36
CA VAL A 171 -4.99 10.12 -6.42
C VAL A 171 -5.28 8.77 -7.07
N GLY A 172 -4.57 7.73 -6.65
CA GLY A 172 -4.76 6.38 -7.17
C GLY A 172 -5.89 5.68 -6.45
N LEU A 173 -6.41 4.60 -7.05
CA LEU A 173 -7.49 3.80 -6.46
C LEU A 173 -7.14 2.33 -6.48
N MET A 174 -7.47 1.65 -5.38
CA MET A 174 -7.45 0.20 -5.23
C MET A 174 -8.78 -0.24 -4.66
N ALA A 175 -9.40 -1.26 -5.22
CA ALA A 175 -10.61 -1.84 -4.64
C ALA A 175 -10.67 -3.33 -4.89
N ASP A 176 -11.30 -4.05 -3.98
CA ASP A 176 -11.50 -5.48 -4.12
C ASP A 176 -12.82 -5.95 -3.52
N PHE A 177 -13.26 -7.08 -4.04
CA PHE A 177 -14.44 -7.81 -3.59
C PHE A 177 -14.05 -9.28 -3.52
N ASN A 178 -14.23 -9.93 -2.37
CA ASN A 178 -13.94 -11.35 -2.19
C ASN A 178 -15.10 -12.04 -1.48
N ASN A 179 -15.40 -13.26 -1.90
CA ASN A 179 -16.35 -14.17 -1.25
C ASN A 179 -15.86 -15.62 -1.34
N ASP A 180 -16.65 -16.60 -0.92
CA ASP A 180 -16.29 -18.03 -0.96
C ASP A 180 -16.15 -18.63 -2.37
N TYR A 181 -16.66 -17.96 -3.40
CA TYR A 181 -16.73 -18.48 -4.78
C TYR A 181 -15.73 -17.82 -5.71
N GLY A 182 -15.19 -16.66 -5.34
CA GLY A 182 -14.25 -15.91 -6.16
C GLY A 182 -14.01 -14.50 -5.62
N GLY A 183 -13.49 -13.64 -6.48
CA GLY A 183 -13.31 -12.24 -6.18
C GLY A 183 -12.85 -11.43 -7.38
N VAL A 184 -12.84 -10.11 -7.19
CA VAL A 184 -12.41 -9.12 -8.16
C VAL A 184 -11.47 -8.16 -7.45
N GLN A 185 -10.40 -7.77 -8.13
CA GLN A 185 -9.47 -6.73 -7.70
C GLN A 185 -9.35 -5.71 -8.83
N VAL A 186 -9.32 -4.43 -8.49
CA VAL A 186 -9.11 -3.33 -9.42
C VAL A 186 -8.08 -2.35 -8.87
N PHE A 187 -7.38 -1.71 -9.78
CA PHE A 187 -6.29 -0.78 -9.51
C PHE A 187 -6.26 0.29 -10.60
N THR A 188 -6.01 1.56 -10.24
CA THR A 188 -5.66 2.63 -11.17
C THR A 188 -4.66 3.59 -10.53
N ASN A 189 -3.71 4.11 -11.31
CA ASN A 189 -2.71 5.06 -10.82
C ASN A 189 -3.32 6.41 -10.43
N SER A 190 -4.39 6.81 -11.12
CA SER A 190 -5.05 8.10 -10.95
C SER A 190 -6.54 7.99 -11.28
N VAL A 191 -7.39 8.54 -10.40
CA VAL A 191 -8.84 8.75 -10.64
C VAL A 191 -9.11 9.96 -11.53
N TYR A 192 -8.07 10.70 -11.94
CA TYR A 192 -8.18 11.78 -12.90
C TYR A 192 -7.76 11.33 -14.30
N THR A 193 -6.51 10.92 -14.45
CA THR A 193 -5.94 10.62 -15.77
C THR A 193 -6.28 9.22 -16.27
N HIS A 194 -6.51 8.26 -15.37
CA HIS A 194 -6.82 6.86 -15.68
C HIS A 194 -5.86 6.21 -16.71
N GLU A 195 -4.60 6.66 -16.74
CA GLU A 195 -3.67 6.21 -17.76
C GLU A 195 -3.28 4.76 -17.57
N ILE A 196 -3.06 4.36 -16.31
CA ILE A 196 -2.57 3.04 -15.94
C ILE A 196 -3.62 2.39 -15.05
N GLY A 197 -4.06 1.20 -15.44
CA GLY A 197 -5.06 0.44 -14.72
C GLY A 197 -4.81 -1.05 -14.76
N ALA A 198 -5.33 -1.76 -13.76
CA ALA A 198 -5.34 -3.21 -13.73
C ALA A 198 -6.63 -3.75 -13.11
N ALA A 199 -7.04 -4.92 -13.57
CA ALA A 199 -8.18 -5.66 -13.03
C ALA A 199 -7.86 -7.14 -13.02
N ARG A 200 -8.27 -7.84 -11.97
CA ARG A 200 -8.17 -9.29 -11.82
C ARG A 200 -9.51 -9.83 -11.39
N GLY A 201 -10.00 -10.85 -12.09
CA GLY A 201 -11.13 -11.65 -11.66
C GLY A 201 -10.66 -13.07 -11.41
N TYR A 202 -11.08 -13.67 -10.30
CA TYR A 202 -10.72 -15.04 -9.97
C TYR A 202 -11.90 -15.80 -9.38
N VAL A 203 -11.88 -17.12 -9.56
CA VAL A 203 -12.94 -18.02 -9.10
C VAL A 203 -12.35 -19.17 -8.30
N ARG A 204 -13.19 -19.82 -7.49
CA ARG A 204 -12.90 -21.03 -6.73
C ARG A 204 -13.78 -22.16 -7.27
N PRO A 205 -13.32 -22.90 -8.31
CA PRO A 205 -14.19 -23.80 -9.07
C PRO A 205 -14.84 -24.89 -8.23
N PHE A 206 -14.12 -25.45 -7.26
CA PHE A 206 -14.67 -26.51 -6.41
C PHE A 206 -15.78 -25.99 -5.49
N ALA A 207 -15.62 -24.80 -4.88
CA ALA A 207 -16.67 -24.17 -4.07
C ALA A 207 -17.97 -23.99 -4.87
N ILE A 208 -17.86 -23.52 -6.11
CA ILE A 208 -19.00 -23.36 -7.03
C ILE A 208 -19.62 -24.71 -7.35
N ALA A 209 -18.81 -25.71 -7.74
CA ALA A 209 -19.29 -27.04 -8.12
C ALA A 209 -20.00 -27.77 -6.97
N PHE A 210 -19.45 -27.74 -5.76
CA PHE A 210 -20.08 -28.33 -4.57
C PHE A 210 -21.40 -27.64 -4.24
N LYS A 211 -21.46 -26.31 -4.31
CA LYS A 211 -22.70 -25.55 -4.07
C LYS A 211 -23.79 -25.89 -5.09
N LEU A 212 -23.44 -26.01 -6.38
CA LEU A 212 -24.37 -26.43 -7.43
C LEU A 212 -24.87 -27.86 -7.18
N PHE A 213 -23.98 -28.78 -6.83
CA PHE A 213 -24.35 -30.16 -6.49
C PHE A 213 -25.31 -30.23 -5.29
N ASP A 214 -25.06 -29.44 -4.25
CA ASP A 214 -25.95 -29.37 -3.08
C ASP A 214 -27.34 -28.82 -3.43
N LEU A 215 -27.41 -27.86 -4.36
CA LEU A 215 -28.66 -27.32 -4.90
C LEU A 215 -29.43 -28.37 -5.71
N PHE A 216 -28.74 -29.11 -6.60
CA PHE A 216 -29.37 -30.16 -7.42
C PHE A 216 -29.81 -31.38 -6.62
N THR A 217 -29.07 -31.73 -5.56
CA THR A 217 -29.39 -32.89 -4.71
C THR A 217 -30.42 -32.57 -3.61
N GLY A 218 -30.92 -31.33 -3.56
CA GLY A 218 -31.91 -30.90 -2.57
C GLY A 218 -31.38 -30.86 -1.14
N ARG A 219 -30.06 -30.87 -0.95
CA ARG A 219 -29.42 -30.77 0.37
C ARG A 219 -29.36 -29.34 0.91
N SER A 220 -29.57 -28.33 0.05
CA SER A 220 -29.75 -26.95 0.51
C SER A 220 -31.19 -26.70 0.94
N GLN A 221 -31.41 -26.26 2.18
CA GLN A 221 -32.64 -25.53 2.53
C GLN A 221 -32.75 -24.34 1.57
N LEU A 222 -33.87 -24.25 0.85
CA LEU A 222 -34.10 -23.29 -0.23
C LEU A 222 -34.05 -21.83 0.27
N PHE A 223 -33.47 -20.96 -0.57
CA PHE A 223 -33.37 -19.48 -0.49
C PHE A 223 -32.18 -18.88 0.26
N GLY A 224 -31.06 -18.72 -0.47
CA GLY A 224 -29.94 -17.85 -0.09
C GLY A 224 -29.17 -17.29 -1.29
N MET A 225 -29.83 -17.17 -2.45
CA MET A 225 -29.23 -16.65 -3.68
C MET A 225 -29.83 -15.26 -3.91
N LEU A 226 -29.02 -14.21 -3.70
CA LEU A 226 -29.34 -12.76 -3.72
C LEU A 226 -29.69 -12.15 -2.34
N GLN A 227 -28.71 -12.08 -1.43
CA GLN A 227 -28.56 -10.89 -0.59
C GLN A 227 -27.42 -10.04 -1.15
N LEU A 228 -27.69 -9.38 -2.28
CA LEU A 228 -26.95 -8.18 -2.65
C LEU A 228 -27.47 -7.07 -1.72
N GLY A 229 -26.68 -6.72 -0.71
CA GLY A 229 -26.86 -5.52 0.10
C GLY A 229 -28.01 -5.54 1.09
N GLN A 230 -27.93 -6.36 2.15
CA GLN A 230 -28.51 -6.02 3.45
C GLN A 230 -27.56 -6.52 4.54
N GLY A 231 -26.99 -5.59 5.32
CA GLY A 231 -26.32 -5.96 6.56
C GLY A 231 -27.29 -6.67 7.49
N ASN A 232 -26.79 -7.64 8.26
CA ASN A 232 -27.43 -8.31 9.39
C ASN A 232 -28.93 -8.02 9.58
N VAL A 233 -29.82 -8.80 8.96
CA VAL A 233 -31.21 -8.86 9.43
C VAL A 233 -31.78 -10.28 9.38
N ALA A 234 -32.17 -10.74 10.57
CA ALA A 234 -33.25 -11.68 10.92
C ALA A 234 -33.16 -13.16 10.51
N ASP A 235 -33.33 -14.03 11.52
CA ASP A 235 -33.83 -15.41 11.32
C ASP A 235 -35.28 -15.37 10.76
N GLU A 236 -35.66 -16.44 10.05
CA GLU A 236 -36.88 -16.65 9.22
C GLU A 236 -38.27 -16.42 9.89
N ALA A 237 -38.34 -15.82 11.08
CA ALA A 237 -39.58 -15.47 11.78
C ALA A 237 -39.73 -13.97 12.11
N GLY A 238 -38.85 -13.09 11.60
CA GLY A 238 -39.01 -11.64 11.75
C GLY A 238 -39.00 -11.12 13.19
N ARG A 239 -38.49 -11.91 14.14
CA ARG A 239 -38.23 -11.44 15.51
C ARG A 239 -36.75 -11.11 15.63
N LYS A 240 -36.45 -9.87 16.01
CA LYS A 240 -35.13 -9.51 16.54
C LYS A 240 -34.80 -10.47 17.68
N LYS A 241 -33.57 -10.97 17.73
CA LYS A 241 -33.10 -11.68 18.92
C LYS A 241 -33.11 -10.67 20.07
N VAL A 242 -33.77 -11.04 21.17
CA VAL A 242 -34.05 -10.19 22.36
C VAL A 242 -32.79 -9.49 22.91
N TYR A 243 -31.60 -10.00 22.59
CA TYR A 243 -30.31 -9.46 23.02
C TYR A 243 -29.86 -8.18 22.28
N GLU A 244 -30.38 -7.90 21.09
CA GLU A 244 -30.02 -6.67 20.34
C GLU A 244 -30.85 -5.45 20.75
N GLU A 245 -32.04 -5.64 21.34
CA GLU A 245 -32.84 -4.53 21.89
C GLU A 245 -32.35 -4.03 23.26
N ALA A 246 -31.44 -4.78 23.90
CA ALA A 246 -30.97 -4.48 25.25
C ALA A 246 -29.58 -3.82 25.33
N GLY A 247 -28.92 -3.55 24.20
CA GLY A 247 -27.63 -2.82 24.18
C GLY A 247 -26.50 -3.51 24.97
N VAL A 248 -26.45 -4.84 24.93
CA VAL A 248 -25.51 -5.65 25.75
C VAL A 248 -24.16 -5.82 25.05
N ASP A 249 -23.08 -5.53 25.78
CA ASP A 249 -21.69 -5.67 25.33
C ASP A 249 -21.35 -7.13 24.93
N PRO A 250 -20.44 -7.36 23.96
CA PRO A 250 -20.08 -8.72 23.52
C PRO A 250 -19.54 -9.63 24.63
N GLU A 251 -18.92 -9.08 25.68
CA GLU A 251 -18.41 -9.84 26.83
C GLU A 251 -19.51 -10.36 27.77
N ASP A 252 -20.68 -9.70 27.77
CA ASP A 252 -21.85 -10.10 28.55
C ASP A 252 -22.71 -11.14 27.82
N ARG A 253 -22.41 -11.45 26.55
CA ARG A 253 -23.07 -12.53 25.78
C ARG A 253 -22.76 -13.93 26.32
N GLU A 254 -21.71 -14.06 27.13
CA GLU A 254 -21.27 -15.32 27.73
C GLU A 254 -21.69 -15.45 29.21
N LYS A 255 -22.53 -14.54 29.74
CA LYS A 255 -23.02 -14.57 31.12
C LYS A 255 -24.54 -14.37 31.14
N TYR A 256 -25.24 -15.00 32.07
CA TYR A 256 -26.66 -14.69 32.34
C TYR A 256 -26.83 -14.16 33.76
N ARG A 257 -27.78 -13.25 33.95
CA ARG A 257 -28.12 -12.71 35.28
C ARG A 257 -28.95 -13.74 36.03
N ALA A 258 -28.53 -14.09 37.24
CA ALA A 258 -29.27 -14.95 38.15
C ALA A 258 -29.32 -14.30 39.54
N LEU A 259 -30.45 -14.46 40.23
CA LEU A 259 -30.56 -14.11 41.65
C LEU A 259 -29.93 -15.25 42.45
N VAL A 260 -28.79 -14.97 43.08
CA VAL A 260 -28.06 -15.89 43.94
C VAL A 260 -28.24 -15.43 45.38
N GLU A 261 -28.60 -16.36 46.27
CA GLU A 261 -28.81 -16.07 47.68
C GLU A 261 -27.46 -15.99 48.40
N ASP A 262 -27.19 -14.84 49.03
CA ASP A 262 -25.96 -14.63 49.80
C ASP A 262 -26.00 -15.44 51.10
N GLN A 263 -25.13 -16.46 51.20
CA GLN A 263 -25.14 -17.44 52.29
C GLN A 263 -24.94 -16.84 53.69
N LYS A 264 -24.47 -15.59 53.82
CA LYS A 264 -24.30 -14.92 55.13
C LYS A 264 -25.44 -14.00 55.52
N THR A 265 -26.21 -13.48 54.56
CA THR A 265 -27.21 -12.44 54.82
C THR A 265 -28.64 -12.83 54.41
N HIS A 266 -28.81 -13.97 53.71
CA HIS A 266 -30.10 -14.47 53.19
C HIS A 266 -30.86 -13.43 52.35
N GLN A 267 -30.11 -12.52 51.72
CA GLN A 267 -30.64 -11.55 50.77
C GLN A 267 -30.31 -11.99 49.35
N MET A 268 -31.28 -11.84 48.46
CA MET A 268 -31.12 -12.12 47.04
C MET A 268 -30.22 -11.06 46.40
N ARG A 269 -29.10 -11.47 45.82
CA ARG A 269 -28.20 -10.60 45.04
C ARG A 269 -28.19 -11.04 43.58
N GLU A 270 -28.25 -10.07 42.68
CA GLU A 270 -28.03 -10.33 41.26
C GLU A 270 -26.54 -10.59 41.01
N GLU A 271 -26.21 -11.77 40.49
CA GLU A 271 -24.86 -12.16 40.09
C GLU A 271 -24.85 -12.60 38.62
N MET A 272 -23.75 -12.32 37.92
CA MET A 272 -23.54 -12.75 36.54
C MET A 272 -22.83 -14.10 36.50
N ILE A 273 -23.55 -15.14 36.06
CA ILE A 273 -23.03 -16.50 35.97
C ILE A 273 -22.53 -16.76 34.53
N PRO A 274 -21.27 -17.20 34.33
CA PRO A 274 -20.76 -17.56 33.02
C PRO A 274 -21.42 -18.83 32.46
N ILE A 275 -21.74 -18.83 31.16
CA ILE A 275 -22.27 -19.98 30.44
C ILE A 275 -21.15 -21.02 30.27
N GLU A 276 -21.30 -22.19 30.89
CA GLU A 276 -20.37 -23.30 30.67
C GLU A 276 -20.41 -23.74 29.18
N LYS A 277 -19.37 -23.38 28.42
CA LYS A 277 -19.16 -23.98 27.09
C LYS A 277 -18.90 -25.48 27.29
N LYS A 278 -19.73 -26.32 26.65
CA LYS A 278 -19.51 -27.77 26.63
C LYS A 278 -18.05 -28.07 26.26
N PRO A 279 -17.37 -28.99 26.95
CA PRO A 279 -15.97 -29.30 26.66
C PRO A 279 -15.84 -29.79 25.21
N GLU A 280 -15.20 -28.97 24.38
CA GLU A 280 -14.95 -29.30 22.97
C GLU A 280 -14.16 -30.60 22.87
N SER A 281 -14.66 -31.51 22.04
CA SER A 281 -14.00 -32.78 21.80
C SER A 281 -12.63 -32.56 21.13
N ARG A 282 -11.68 -33.47 21.37
CA ARG A 282 -10.36 -33.44 20.71
C ARG A 282 -10.48 -33.36 19.17
N LYS A 283 -11.55 -33.90 18.59
CA LYS A 283 -11.85 -33.83 17.15
C LYS A 283 -12.28 -32.43 16.70
N GLU A 284 -13.08 -31.70 17.48
CA GLU A 284 -13.48 -30.32 17.17
C GLU A 284 -12.29 -29.38 17.25
N LYS A 285 -11.45 -29.50 18.28
CA LYS A 285 -10.19 -28.73 18.40
C LYS A 285 -9.25 -28.98 17.23
N LEU A 286 -9.12 -30.23 16.78
CA LEU A 286 -8.33 -30.57 15.60
C LEU A 286 -8.96 -30.00 14.31
N LYS A 287 -10.28 -30.02 14.18
CA LYS A 287 -10.98 -29.48 13.01
C LYS A 287 -10.84 -27.95 12.91
N GLU A 288 -10.99 -27.24 14.02
CA GLU A 288 -10.80 -25.79 14.10
C GLU A 288 -9.33 -25.39 13.84
N PHE A 289 -8.39 -26.22 14.30
CA PHE A 289 -6.96 -26.01 14.06
C PHE A 289 -6.54 -26.23 12.60
N PHE A 290 -7.04 -27.29 11.96
CA PHE A 290 -6.60 -27.73 10.62
C PHE A 290 -7.50 -27.28 9.45
N ASN A 291 -8.67 -26.70 9.72
CA ASN A 291 -9.68 -26.47 8.69
C ASN A 291 -10.38 -25.11 8.86
N GLN A 292 -9.60 -24.02 8.81
CA GLN A 292 -10.17 -22.67 8.73
C GLN A 292 -10.87 -22.43 7.38
N ASP A 293 -10.37 -23.05 6.32
CA ASP A 293 -10.96 -23.01 4.97
C ASP A 293 -11.62 -24.35 4.61
N ASN A 294 -12.85 -24.31 4.09
CA ASN A 294 -13.43 -25.47 3.41
C ASN A 294 -12.50 -25.91 2.27
N PHE A 295 -12.25 -27.22 2.14
CA PHE A 295 -11.44 -27.78 1.06
C PHE A 295 -11.85 -27.25 -0.33
N ALA A 296 -13.15 -27.05 -0.54
CA ALA A 296 -13.71 -26.51 -1.77
C ALA A 296 -13.21 -25.09 -2.12
N ASN A 297 -12.80 -24.30 -1.12
CA ASN A 297 -12.38 -22.90 -1.29
C ASN A 297 -10.86 -22.76 -1.45
N ARG A 298 -10.11 -23.88 -1.43
CA ARG A 298 -8.64 -23.87 -1.41
C ARG A 298 -8.00 -23.71 -2.78
N PHE A 299 -8.69 -24.09 -3.85
CA PHE A 299 -8.20 -23.92 -5.22
C PHE A 299 -8.81 -22.67 -5.84
N SER A 300 -7.97 -21.79 -6.38
CA SER A 300 -8.42 -20.61 -7.11
C SER A 300 -7.69 -20.47 -8.45
N ILE A 301 -8.40 -19.94 -9.44
CA ILE A 301 -7.88 -19.61 -10.76
C ILE A 301 -8.30 -18.20 -11.13
N GLY A 302 -7.34 -17.40 -11.56
CA GLY A 302 -7.51 -15.99 -11.86
C GLY A 302 -7.11 -15.61 -13.29
N TYR A 303 -7.71 -14.51 -13.74
CA TYR A 303 -7.31 -13.81 -14.94
C TYR A 303 -7.06 -12.34 -14.57
N THR A 304 -5.90 -11.83 -14.96
CA THR A 304 -5.46 -10.45 -14.71
C THR A 304 -5.25 -9.74 -16.03
N THR A 305 -5.65 -8.48 -16.11
CA THR A 305 -5.29 -7.57 -17.20
C THR A 305 -4.77 -6.27 -16.61
N ALA A 306 -3.67 -5.76 -17.14
CA ALA A 306 -3.14 -4.44 -16.84
C ALA A 306 -2.86 -3.69 -18.13
N PHE A 307 -2.94 -2.36 -18.09
CA PHE A 307 -2.76 -1.55 -19.28
C PHE A 307 -2.18 -0.18 -18.94
N ASP A 308 -1.48 0.40 -19.92
CA ASP A 308 -1.18 1.82 -20.01
C ASP A 308 -1.77 2.32 -21.34
N THR A 309 -2.75 3.21 -21.25
CA THR A 309 -3.48 3.72 -22.43
C THR A 309 -2.63 4.61 -23.33
N LYS A 310 -1.54 5.18 -22.80
CA LYS A 310 -0.64 6.11 -23.48
C LYS A 310 0.81 5.77 -23.10
N ALA A 311 1.21 4.50 -23.28
CA ALA A 311 2.58 4.08 -23.01
C ALA A 311 3.51 4.77 -24.01
N PRO A 312 4.45 5.62 -23.59
CA PRO A 312 5.33 6.32 -24.51
C PRO A 312 6.21 5.32 -25.26
N THR A 313 6.28 5.43 -26.59
CA THR A 313 7.18 4.64 -27.45
C THR A 313 8.26 5.50 -28.09
N GLN A 314 8.05 6.81 -28.18
CA GLN A 314 9.03 7.77 -28.66
C GLN A 314 8.81 9.11 -27.98
N LEU A 315 9.88 9.69 -27.46
CA LEU A 315 9.87 11.04 -26.89
C LEU A 315 10.14 12.11 -27.95
N SER A 316 9.69 13.34 -27.69
CA SER A 316 9.84 14.46 -28.62
C SER A 316 11.15 15.22 -28.37
N PHE A 317 12.03 15.26 -29.37
CA PHE A 317 13.31 15.95 -29.29
C PHE A 317 13.31 17.26 -30.09
N ASP A 318 14.13 18.22 -29.65
CA ASP A 318 14.45 19.39 -30.45
C ASP A 318 15.56 19.10 -31.47
N THR A 319 15.89 20.09 -32.30
CA THR A 319 16.94 19.96 -33.33
C THR A 319 18.35 19.79 -32.74
N THR A 320 18.50 19.95 -31.42
CA THR A 320 19.77 19.78 -30.70
C THR A 320 19.88 18.42 -30.00
N GLY A 321 18.83 17.58 -30.08
CA GLY A 321 18.76 16.28 -29.44
C GLY A 321 18.36 16.33 -27.95
N ARG A 322 17.85 17.48 -27.47
CA ARG A 322 17.33 17.61 -26.10
C ARG A 322 15.84 17.27 -26.07
N LEU A 323 15.41 16.65 -24.98
CA LEU A 323 14.00 16.35 -24.76
C LEU A 323 13.20 17.65 -24.65
N ARG A 324 12.14 17.78 -25.45
CA ARG A 324 11.20 18.88 -25.31
C ARG A 324 10.33 18.66 -24.09
N LEU A 325 10.11 19.73 -23.34
CA LEU A 325 9.27 19.75 -22.16
C LEU A 325 8.04 20.62 -22.38
N ASP A 326 6.96 20.32 -21.66
CA ASP A 326 5.81 21.20 -21.58
C ASP A 326 6.09 22.41 -20.66
N SER A 327 5.07 23.26 -20.45
CA SER A 327 5.18 24.43 -19.57
C SER A 327 5.47 24.10 -18.11
N ASN A 328 5.30 22.84 -17.71
CA ASN A 328 5.42 22.35 -16.35
C ASN A 328 6.64 21.40 -16.21
N ASN A 329 7.58 21.46 -17.16
CA ASN A 329 8.79 20.64 -17.22
C ASN A 329 8.56 19.12 -17.35
N ASN A 330 7.39 18.68 -17.83
CA ASN A 330 7.18 17.27 -18.13
C ASN A 330 7.72 16.88 -19.51
N PRO A 331 8.31 15.68 -19.67
CA PRO A 331 8.64 15.09 -20.97
C PRO A 331 7.50 15.10 -22.00
N LEU A 332 7.72 15.71 -23.16
CA LEU A 332 6.79 15.60 -24.30
C LEU A 332 6.97 14.28 -25.04
N VAL A 333 5.85 13.65 -25.36
CA VAL A 333 5.79 12.35 -26.05
C VAL A 333 5.40 12.59 -27.50
N GLU A 334 6.18 12.05 -28.44
CA GLU A 334 5.90 12.12 -29.88
C GLU A 334 4.97 10.99 -30.32
N GLN A 335 5.22 9.78 -29.83
CA GLN A 335 4.41 8.60 -30.12
C GLN A 335 4.12 7.81 -28.85
N SER A 336 2.87 7.34 -28.75
CA SER A 336 2.41 6.49 -27.66
C SER A 336 1.54 5.37 -28.21
N GLU A 337 1.59 4.21 -27.56
CA GLU A 337 0.76 3.07 -27.90
C GLU A 337 0.02 2.56 -26.65
N LYS A 338 -1.11 1.88 -26.88
CA LYS A 338 -1.80 1.20 -25.80
C LYS A 338 -1.06 -0.09 -25.44
N LEU A 339 -0.42 -0.11 -24.29
CA LEU A 339 0.17 -1.31 -23.71
C LEU A 339 -0.92 -2.13 -23.01
N VAL A 340 -0.95 -3.45 -23.27
CA VAL A 340 -1.81 -4.40 -22.55
C VAL A 340 -0.99 -5.61 -22.14
N ILE A 341 -1.07 -5.95 -20.86
CA ILE A 341 -0.49 -7.14 -20.25
C ILE A 341 -1.63 -8.00 -19.72
N GLN A 342 -1.63 -9.27 -20.08
CA GLN A 342 -2.62 -10.24 -19.60
C GLN A 342 -1.93 -11.36 -18.84
N GLY A 343 -2.58 -11.88 -17.81
CA GLY A 343 -2.07 -12.94 -16.97
C GLY A 343 -3.15 -13.96 -16.64
N MET A 344 -2.76 -15.23 -16.54
CA MET A 344 -3.55 -16.27 -15.91
C MET A 344 -2.78 -16.78 -14.70
N ASP A 345 -3.47 -16.95 -13.58
CA ASP A 345 -2.88 -17.42 -12.34
C ASP A 345 -3.68 -18.57 -11.74
N ALA A 346 -3.01 -19.46 -11.03
CA ALA A 346 -3.64 -20.53 -10.27
C ALA A 346 -2.91 -20.69 -8.94
N GLU A 347 -3.68 -20.86 -7.86
CA GLU A 347 -3.16 -21.09 -6.51
C GLU A 347 -3.92 -22.21 -5.80
N TYR A 348 -3.22 -22.89 -4.90
CA TYR A 348 -3.82 -23.93 -4.08
C TYR A 348 -3.34 -23.82 -2.63
N LYS A 349 -4.26 -23.53 -1.71
CA LYS A 349 -3.99 -23.55 -0.26
C LYS A 349 -3.79 -24.98 0.22
N LEU A 350 -2.56 -25.49 0.12
CA LEU A 350 -2.19 -26.86 0.49
C LEU A 350 -2.37 -27.09 2.01
N ILE A 351 -1.92 -26.12 2.80
CA ILE A 351 -2.05 -26.10 4.26
C ILE A 351 -2.70 -24.78 4.66
N SER A 352 -3.76 -24.84 5.48
CA SER A 352 -4.44 -23.66 6.02
C SER A 352 -4.81 -23.96 7.48
N THR A 353 -3.91 -23.58 8.39
CA THR A 353 -4.06 -23.73 9.84
C THR A 353 -3.90 -22.37 10.51
N LYS A 354 -4.26 -22.27 11.79
CA LYS A 354 -4.13 -21.03 12.57
C LYS A 354 -2.71 -20.42 12.57
N TYR A 355 -1.67 -21.23 12.45
CA TYR A 355 -0.27 -20.79 12.55
C TYR A 355 0.59 -21.10 11.33
N ILE A 356 0.11 -21.93 10.40
CA ILE A 356 0.87 -22.35 9.23
C ILE A 356 -0.07 -22.31 8.03
N GLU A 357 0.30 -21.54 7.02
CA GLU A 357 -0.32 -21.54 5.69
C GLU A 357 0.74 -21.84 4.64
N VAL A 358 0.40 -22.69 3.67
CA VAL A 358 1.25 -23.00 2.53
C VAL A 358 0.41 -22.98 1.27
N THR A 359 0.71 -22.04 0.38
CA THR A 359 -0.05 -21.76 -0.84
C THR A 359 0.89 -21.70 -2.05
N PRO A 360 1.18 -22.84 -2.70
CA PRO A 360 1.80 -22.84 -4.02
C PRO A 360 0.94 -22.12 -5.06
N TYR A 361 1.59 -21.43 -5.98
CA TYR A 361 0.94 -20.74 -7.10
C TYR A 361 1.78 -20.80 -8.38
N TYR A 362 1.12 -20.57 -9.50
CA TYR A 362 1.70 -20.50 -10.84
C TYR A 362 1.01 -19.42 -11.67
N ASP A 363 1.79 -18.52 -12.26
CA ASP A 363 1.30 -17.45 -13.13
C ASP A 363 1.94 -17.54 -14.51
N VAL A 364 1.16 -17.22 -15.54
CA VAL A 364 1.62 -17.04 -16.91
C VAL A 364 1.14 -15.68 -17.40
N ASN A 365 2.10 -14.82 -17.73
CA ASN A 365 1.86 -13.46 -18.17
C ASN A 365 2.29 -13.27 -19.62
N THR A 366 1.62 -12.38 -20.34
CA THR A 366 1.93 -12.02 -21.72
C THR A 366 1.80 -10.51 -21.92
N ILE A 367 2.87 -9.88 -22.41
CA ILE A 367 2.86 -8.49 -22.88
C ILE A 367 2.48 -8.51 -24.36
N LYS A 368 1.26 -8.09 -24.70
CA LYS A 368 0.66 -8.32 -26.02
C LYS A 368 1.46 -7.69 -27.15
N ILE A 369 1.87 -6.44 -26.96
CA ILE A 369 2.53 -5.65 -27.99
C ILE A 369 3.96 -6.10 -28.28
N LEU A 370 4.57 -6.81 -27.33
CA LEU A 370 5.91 -7.40 -27.46
C LEU A 370 5.86 -8.87 -27.88
N ASN A 371 4.66 -9.46 -27.97
CA ASN A 371 4.45 -10.91 -28.09
C ASN A 371 5.33 -11.72 -27.11
N SER A 372 5.47 -11.22 -25.88
CA SER A 372 6.45 -11.70 -24.92
C SER A 372 5.80 -12.37 -23.73
N LYS A 373 6.36 -13.49 -23.22
CA LYS A 373 5.78 -14.29 -22.14
C LYS A 373 6.71 -14.44 -20.94
N GLY A 374 6.10 -14.49 -19.76
CA GLY A 374 6.78 -14.76 -18.50
C GLY A 374 6.00 -15.77 -17.67
N THR A 375 6.70 -16.73 -17.08
CA THR A 375 6.14 -17.71 -16.14
C THR A 375 6.72 -17.48 -14.75
N HIS A 376 5.86 -17.54 -13.75
CA HIS A 376 6.21 -17.34 -12.34
C HIS A 376 5.72 -18.56 -11.56
N THR A 377 6.62 -19.22 -10.84
CA THR A 377 6.30 -20.41 -10.03
C THR A 377 6.79 -20.16 -8.63
N GLY A 378 5.90 -20.17 -7.64
CA GLY A 378 6.31 -19.93 -6.27
C GLY A 378 5.39 -20.54 -5.25
N ALA A 379 5.69 -20.27 -3.99
CA ALA A 379 4.85 -20.67 -2.87
C ALA A 379 4.84 -19.57 -1.83
N MET A 380 3.67 -19.30 -1.25
CA MET A 380 3.53 -18.44 -0.10
C MET A 380 3.51 -19.29 1.16
N PHE A 381 4.39 -18.99 2.09
CA PHE A 381 4.43 -19.59 3.41
C PHE A 381 4.06 -18.53 4.42
N ARG A 382 3.10 -18.80 5.30
CA ARG A 382 2.81 -17.98 6.48
C ARG A 382 3.05 -18.82 7.71
N PHE A 383 3.87 -18.32 8.64
CA PHE A 383 4.13 -18.92 9.93
C PHE A 383 3.72 -17.96 11.04
N GLY A 384 3.12 -18.44 12.12
CA GLY A 384 2.67 -17.61 13.24
C GLY A 384 1.22 -17.14 13.13
N GLY A 385 0.77 -16.44 14.17
CA GLY A 385 -0.63 -16.08 14.38
C GLY A 385 -1.01 -14.69 13.83
N LYS A 386 -1.85 -13.98 14.59
CA LYS A 386 -2.29 -12.63 14.26
C LYS A 386 -1.20 -11.59 14.54
N ASP A 387 -0.60 -11.63 15.74
CA ASP A 387 0.31 -10.58 16.22
C ASP A 387 1.77 -10.85 15.86
N ILE A 388 2.19 -12.12 15.84
CA ILE A 388 3.55 -12.52 15.47
C ILE A 388 3.45 -13.46 14.30
N TYR A 389 3.95 -13.04 13.13
CA TYR A 389 3.98 -13.90 11.96
C TYR A 389 5.12 -13.56 11.01
N ALA A 390 5.54 -14.54 10.24
CA ALA A 390 6.44 -14.40 9.10
C ALA A 390 5.70 -14.87 7.84
N LYS A 391 5.74 -14.07 6.77
CA LYS A 391 5.34 -14.48 5.42
C LYS A 391 6.59 -14.57 4.56
N ILE A 392 6.75 -15.67 3.85
CA ILE A 392 7.89 -15.90 2.96
C ILE A 392 7.32 -16.32 1.60
N LYS A 393 7.73 -15.65 0.53
CA LYS A 393 7.29 -15.93 -0.84
C LYS A 393 8.51 -16.07 -1.75
N PRO A 394 9.12 -17.26 -1.84
CA PRO A 394 10.05 -17.58 -2.92
C PRO A 394 9.28 -17.78 -4.24
N GLU A 395 9.88 -17.30 -5.32
CA GLU A 395 9.34 -17.37 -6.67
C GLU A 395 10.49 -17.57 -7.67
N TYR A 396 10.37 -18.58 -8.54
CA TYR A 396 11.21 -18.77 -9.71
C TYR A 396 10.52 -18.16 -10.93
N ARG A 397 11.30 -17.45 -11.75
CA ARG A 397 10.83 -16.75 -12.95
C ARG A 397 11.57 -17.26 -14.18
N ASN A 398 10.83 -17.55 -15.23
CA ASN A 398 11.36 -17.93 -16.55
C ASN A 398 10.61 -17.17 -17.64
N MET A 399 11.34 -16.37 -18.41
CA MET A 399 10.79 -15.26 -19.17
C MET A 399 11.50 -15.14 -20.52
N ASP A 400 10.79 -14.67 -21.53
CA ASP A 400 11.40 -14.30 -22.81
C ASP A 400 12.30 -13.06 -22.63
N ALA A 401 13.25 -12.83 -23.53
CA ALA A 401 14.28 -11.80 -23.33
C ALA A 401 13.73 -10.37 -23.26
N ASN A 402 12.64 -10.10 -23.97
CA ASN A 402 11.92 -8.83 -23.98
C ASN A 402 10.76 -8.76 -22.97
N TYR A 403 10.65 -9.74 -22.06
CA TYR A 403 9.64 -9.71 -20.98
C TYR A 403 10.22 -9.02 -19.75
N ILE A 404 9.50 -8.03 -19.22
CA ILE A 404 9.87 -7.34 -17.98
C ILE A 404 8.89 -7.76 -16.87
N PRO A 405 9.34 -8.49 -15.83
CA PRO A 405 8.48 -8.86 -14.71
C PRO A 405 8.09 -7.62 -13.91
N MET A 406 6.88 -7.62 -13.32
CA MET A 406 6.38 -6.49 -12.54
C MET A 406 6.49 -5.17 -13.32
N TYR A 407 6.03 -5.21 -14.57
CA TYR A 407 6.16 -4.10 -15.51
C TYR A 407 5.73 -2.75 -14.89
N PHE A 408 4.66 -2.77 -14.10
CA PHE A 408 4.20 -1.63 -13.31
C PHE A 408 4.70 -1.75 -11.86
N ASP A 409 5.84 -1.14 -11.57
CA ASP A 409 6.46 -1.14 -10.24
C ASP A 409 6.68 0.28 -9.68
N SER A 410 7.39 0.37 -8.55
CA SER A 410 7.72 1.63 -7.88
C SER A 410 8.49 2.65 -8.73
N PHE A 411 9.10 2.22 -9.84
CA PHE A 411 9.84 3.10 -10.75
C PHE A 411 9.07 3.42 -12.03
N TYR A 412 7.89 2.83 -12.26
CA TYR A 412 7.21 2.93 -13.55
C TYR A 412 6.90 4.37 -13.99
N GLU A 413 6.49 5.24 -13.05
CA GLU A 413 6.21 6.66 -13.33
C GLU A 413 7.43 7.41 -13.89
N LEU A 414 8.65 6.91 -13.63
CA LEU A 414 9.91 7.42 -14.17
C LEU A 414 10.29 6.66 -15.46
N GLU A 415 10.30 5.32 -15.38
CA GLU A 415 10.81 4.47 -16.45
C GLU A 415 9.98 4.55 -17.73
N ARG A 416 8.67 4.85 -17.63
CA ARG A 416 7.83 5.05 -18.80
C ARG A 416 8.33 6.19 -19.70
N TYR A 417 9.16 7.09 -19.18
CA TYR A 417 9.86 8.13 -19.94
C TYR A 417 11.36 7.87 -20.05
N GLN A 418 11.99 7.20 -19.08
CA GLN A 418 13.43 6.91 -19.11
C GLN A 418 13.73 5.53 -18.50
N ALA A 419 13.84 4.50 -19.35
CA ALA A 419 14.01 3.09 -18.99
C ALA A 419 15.20 2.85 -18.04
N ASN A 420 16.28 3.59 -18.24
CA ASN A 420 17.43 3.59 -17.35
C ASN A 420 17.74 5.03 -16.94
N VAL A 421 17.42 5.37 -15.71
CA VAL A 421 17.67 6.69 -15.11
C VAL A 421 19.15 7.08 -15.08
N ASN A 422 20.08 6.13 -15.18
CA ASN A 422 21.52 6.42 -15.31
C ASN A 422 21.96 6.68 -16.76
N SER A 423 21.11 6.39 -17.75
CA SER A 423 21.42 6.59 -19.16
C SER A 423 21.04 8.00 -19.58
N GLN A 424 21.96 8.70 -20.23
CA GLN A 424 21.68 9.98 -20.90
C GLN A 424 20.90 9.81 -22.20
N LEU A 425 20.63 8.57 -22.61
CA LEU A 425 19.70 8.25 -23.70
C LEU A 425 18.29 8.12 -23.09
N PRO A 426 17.42 9.14 -23.27
CA PRO A 426 16.04 9.10 -22.81
C PRO A 426 15.23 8.18 -23.74
N MET A 427 15.38 6.88 -23.50
CA MET A 427 14.64 5.81 -24.14
C MET A 427 13.52 5.39 -23.20
N THR A 428 12.30 5.21 -23.71
CA THR A 428 11.17 4.81 -22.86
C THR A 428 11.26 3.34 -22.46
N LYS A 429 10.66 2.93 -21.34
CA LYS A 429 10.61 1.50 -20.94
C LYS A 429 10.07 0.60 -22.04
N LEU A 430 9.03 1.03 -22.74
CA LEU A 430 8.40 0.25 -23.81
C LEU A 430 9.28 0.20 -25.07
N GLU A 431 9.91 1.31 -25.43
CA GLU A 431 10.86 1.37 -26.54
C GLU A 431 12.05 0.43 -26.29
N ALA A 432 12.65 0.49 -25.10
CA ALA A 432 13.75 -0.40 -24.71
C ALA A 432 13.36 -1.88 -24.82
N ALA A 433 12.14 -2.24 -24.40
CA ALA A 433 11.64 -3.60 -24.50
C ALA A 433 11.37 -4.04 -25.95
N LYS A 434 10.93 -3.13 -26.83
CA LYS A 434 10.73 -3.40 -28.27
C LYS A 434 12.03 -3.63 -29.02
N LEU A 435 13.11 -2.97 -28.60
CA LEU A 435 14.44 -3.10 -29.22
C LEU A 435 15.17 -4.39 -28.82
N MET A 436 14.70 -5.08 -27.78
CA MET A 436 15.25 -6.38 -27.38
C MET A 436 14.87 -7.47 -28.39
N ASP A 437 15.84 -8.30 -28.75
CA ASP A 437 15.64 -9.47 -29.60
C ASP A 437 14.69 -10.49 -28.92
N PRO A 438 13.48 -10.72 -29.47
CA PRO A 438 12.52 -11.68 -28.88
C PRO A 438 13.05 -13.12 -28.87
N ASP A 439 13.96 -13.47 -29.77
CA ASP A 439 14.53 -14.81 -29.92
C ASP A 439 15.82 -15.02 -29.10
N ALA A 440 16.26 -13.99 -28.37
CA ALA A 440 17.40 -14.10 -27.48
C ALA A 440 17.15 -15.09 -26.32
N ALA A 441 18.24 -15.46 -25.64
CA ALA A 441 18.19 -16.43 -24.55
C ALA A 441 17.19 -16.00 -23.45
N LYS A 442 16.37 -16.95 -23.00
CA LYS A 442 15.40 -16.73 -21.93
C LYS A 442 16.05 -16.23 -20.65
N LEU A 443 15.42 -15.22 -20.05
CA LEU A 443 15.80 -14.67 -18.76
C LEU A 443 15.23 -15.55 -17.64
N LYS A 444 16.11 -16.09 -16.81
CA LYS A 444 15.76 -16.86 -15.62
C LYS A 444 16.20 -16.11 -14.38
N GLY A 445 15.41 -16.19 -13.32
CA GLY A 445 15.74 -15.53 -12.07
C GLY A 445 14.86 -15.96 -10.92
N TYR A 446 15.11 -15.33 -9.77
CA TYR A 446 14.38 -15.59 -8.54
C TYR A 446 13.91 -14.27 -7.94
N PHE A 447 12.75 -14.30 -7.32
CA PHE A 447 12.21 -13.27 -6.47
C PHE A 447 11.93 -13.90 -5.10
N THR A 448 12.29 -13.22 -4.02
CA THR A 448 11.92 -13.65 -2.67
C THR A 448 11.40 -12.46 -1.89
N SER A 449 10.20 -12.58 -1.34
CA SER A 449 9.64 -11.63 -0.38
C SER A 449 9.62 -12.24 1.01
N VAL A 450 9.99 -11.46 2.01
CA VAL A 450 9.92 -11.81 3.42
C VAL A 450 9.24 -10.66 4.16
N VAL A 451 8.13 -10.93 4.82
CA VAL A 451 7.47 -10.02 5.75
C VAL A 451 7.55 -10.63 7.13
N PHE A 452 8.13 -9.92 8.09
CA PHE A 452 8.13 -10.29 9.48
C PHE A 452 7.36 -9.25 10.28
N SER A 453 6.32 -9.69 10.99
CA SER A 453 5.55 -8.85 11.90
C SER A 453 5.66 -9.39 13.30
N PHE A 454 5.94 -8.50 14.25
CA PHE A 454 6.02 -8.78 15.68
C PHE A 454 5.27 -7.69 16.43
N TYR A 455 4.02 -7.99 16.80
CA TYR A 455 3.05 -7.03 17.34
C TYR A 455 2.88 -5.81 16.44
N ARG A 456 3.36 -4.65 16.88
CA ARG A 456 3.31 -3.39 16.12
C ARG A 456 4.53 -3.19 15.24
N VAL A 457 5.60 -3.97 15.41
CA VAL A 457 6.78 -3.89 14.54
C VAL A 457 6.54 -4.69 13.27
N SER A 458 6.96 -4.16 12.13
CA SER A 458 6.98 -4.89 10.86
C SER A 458 8.21 -4.56 10.04
N LEU A 459 8.79 -5.59 9.44
CA LEU A 459 9.91 -5.53 8.51
C LEU A 459 9.47 -6.27 7.24
N GLU A 460 9.72 -5.67 6.10
CA GLU A 460 9.60 -6.33 4.81
C GLU A 460 10.92 -6.25 4.05
N ALA A 461 11.32 -7.34 3.41
CA ALA A 461 12.47 -7.38 2.53
C ALA A 461 12.10 -8.14 1.25
N ASN A 462 12.45 -7.57 0.10
CA ASN A 462 12.36 -8.28 -1.18
C ASN A 462 13.71 -8.30 -1.85
N TYR A 463 14.05 -9.41 -2.48
CA TYR A 463 15.26 -9.55 -3.28
C TYR A 463 14.96 -10.24 -4.60
N GLU A 464 15.55 -9.70 -5.66
CA GLU A 464 15.44 -10.20 -7.03
C GLU A 464 16.81 -10.32 -7.65
N ASN A 465 16.97 -11.35 -8.48
CA ASN A 465 18.15 -11.54 -9.29
C ASN A 465 17.81 -12.34 -10.55
N TYR A 466 18.16 -11.80 -11.72
CA TYR A 466 17.93 -12.40 -13.03
C TYR A 466 19.22 -12.80 -13.73
N SER A 467 19.15 -13.44 -14.88
CA SER A 467 20.34 -13.70 -15.71
C SER A 467 20.73 -12.42 -16.47
N GLY A 468 22.02 -12.13 -16.59
CA GLY A 468 22.53 -10.93 -17.29
C GLY A 468 23.09 -9.84 -16.35
N PRO A 469 23.56 -8.70 -16.88
CA PRO A 469 24.04 -7.57 -16.07
C PRO A 469 22.89 -6.68 -15.57
N ASN A 470 23.15 -5.88 -14.55
CA ASN A 470 22.21 -4.97 -13.88
C ASN A 470 20.88 -5.65 -13.51
N ASN A 471 20.99 -6.86 -12.97
CA ASN A 471 19.91 -7.84 -12.91
C ASN A 471 19.26 -7.97 -11.53
N SER A 472 19.76 -7.24 -10.52
CA SER A 472 19.29 -7.37 -9.14
C SER A 472 18.50 -6.16 -8.67
N ARG A 473 17.55 -6.44 -7.77
CA ARG A 473 16.76 -5.43 -7.07
C ARG A 473 16.61 -5.83 -5.60
N ILE A 474 16.60 -4.83 -4.74
CA ILE A 474 16.30 -4.98 -3.32
C ILE A 474 15.22 -3.99 -2.90
N PHE A 475 14.35 -4.43 -2.00
CA PHE A 475 13.43 -3.59 -1.25
C PHE A 475 13.62 -3.88 0.24
N VAL A 476 13.57 -2.85 1.07
CA VAL A 476 13.45 -2.96 2.53
C VAL A 476 12.39 -1.97 3.00
N GLY A 477 11.44 -2.43 3.80
CA GLY A 477 10.40 -1.63 4.44
C GLY A 477 10.45 -1.88 5.94
N LEU A 478 10.35 -0.81 6.73
CA LEU A 478 10.42 -0.86 8.18
C LEU A 478 9.29 -0.03 8.77
N TYR A 479 8.63 -0.58 9.77
CA TYR A 479 7.70 0.13 10.64
C TYR A 479 7.99 -0.33 12.09
N PHE A 480 8.47 0.59 12.91
CA PHE A 480 9.00 0.31 14.25
C PHE A 480 8.52 1.36 15.27
N PRO A 481 7.33 1.17 15.85
CA PRO A 481 6.87 1.99 16.98
C PRO A 481 7.43 1.44 18.31
N ILE A 482 8.11 2.29 19.08
CA ILE A 482 8.63 2.01 20.42
C ILE A 482 7.69 2.65 21.45
N GLY A 483 6.70 1.87 21.89
CA GLY A 483 5.62 2.38 22.73
C GLY A 483 4.87 3.51 22.00
N SER A 484 4.36 4.47 22.77
CA SER A 484 3.70 5.66 22.21
C SER A 484 4.67 6.83 21.96
N LEU A 485 5.90 6.77 22.47
CA LEU A 485 6.85 7.90 22.49
C LEU A 485 7.59 8.08 21.17
N PHE A 486 8.02 7.00 20.51
CA PHE A 486 8.92 7.10 19.38
C PHE A 486 8.52 6.14 18.27
N MET A 487 8.59 6.59 17.02
CA MET A 487 8.28 5.77 15.86
C MET A 487 9.31 6.01 14.76
N ILE A 488 9.75 4.93 14.11
CA ILE A 488 10.49 4.99 12.85
C ILE A 488 9.70 4.22 11.80
N SER A 489 9.52 4.82 10.64
CA SER A 489 8.99 4.13 9.47
C SER A 489 9.74 4.54 8.22
N GLY A 490 9.77 3.68 7.22
CA GLY A 490 10.38 4.01 5.96
C GLY A 490 10.52 2.83 5.04
N TYR A 491 10.93 3.13 3.81
CA TYR A 491 11.25 2.12 2.83
C TYR A 491 12.41 2.57 1.96
N TYR A 492 13.08 1.60 1.36
CA TYR A 492 14.18 1.79 0.44
C TYR A 492 14.09 0.73 -0.64
N THR A 493 14.17 1.15 -1.89
CA THR A 493 14.28 0.26 -3.04
C THR A 493 15.46 0.69 -3.88
N ARG A 494 16.24 -0.29 -4.35
CA ARG A 494 17.25 -0.07 -5.39
C ARG A 494 17.16 -1.16 -6.44
N LYS A 495 17.28 -0.78 -7.71
CA LYS A 495 17.34 -1.70 -8.86
C LYS A 495 18.67 -1.58 -9.62
N ASN A 496 18.86 -2.40 -10.64
CA ASN A 496 19.95 -2.31 -11.61
C ASN A 496 21.34 -2.34 -10.95
N PHE A 497 21.61 -3.34 -10.12
CA PHE A 497 22.93 -3.61 -9.55
C PHE A 497 23.33 -5.07 -9.71
N ASP A 498 24.63 -5.35 -9.63
CA ASP A 498 25.19 -6.71 -9.77
C ASP A 498 25.89 -7.20 -8.50
N GLN A 499 26.50 -6.30 -7.72
CA GLN A 499 27.26 -6.67 -6.53
C GLN A 499 26.46 -6.35 -5.26
N ASN A 500 26.49 -7.26 -4.28
CA ASN A 500 25.81 -7.07 -3.00
C ASN A 500 26.21 -5.78 -2.26
N LYS A 501 27.44 -5.30 -2.44
CA LYS A 501 27.92 -4.03 -1.86
C LYS A 501 27.20 -2.80 -2.44
N ASP A 502 26.62 -2.95 -3.63
CA ASP A 502 25.92 -1.88 -4.33
C ASP A 502 24.45 -1.82 -3.92
N ALA A 503 23.91 -2.88 -3.30
CA ALA A 503 22.50 -3.01 -2.94
C ALA A 503 21.95 -1.83 -2.12
N PHE A 504 22.78 -1.17 -1.31
CA PHE A 504 22.38 -0.08 -0.42
C PHE A 504 23.03 1.27 -0.74
N LYS A 505 23.60 1.49 -1.93
CA LYS A 505 24.02 2.88 -2.26
C LYS A 505 22.81 3.71 -2.63
N VAL A 506 22.80 4.95 -2.18
CA VAL A 506 21.76 5.91 -2.50
C VAL A 506 22.23 6.69 -3.74
N ASP A 507 21.58 6.43 -4.86
CA ASP A 507 21.84 7.04 -6.17
C ASP A 507 20.54 7.13 -6.98
N ASP A 508 20.65 7.43 -8.26
CA ASP A 508 19.52 7.54 -9.18
C ASP A 508 18.83 6.18 -9.43
N ASN A 509 19.44 5.04 -9.10
CA ASN A 509 18.70 3.76 -9.13
C ASN A 509 17.96 3.45 -7.83
N SER A 510 17.82 4.44 -6.93
CA SER A 510 17.17 4.27 -5.64
C SER A 510 15.97 5.18 -5.43
N VAL A 511 14.94 4.63 -4.79
CA VAL A 511 13.78 5.35 -4.26
C VAL A 511 13.61 4.98 -2.80
N GLY A 512 13.13 5.91 -1.99
CA GLY A 512 12.93 5.62 -0.58
C GLY A 512 12.45 6.83 0.18
N ALA A 513 11.97 6.55 1.39
CA ALA A 513 11.57 7.56 2.33
C ALA A 513 11.79 7.05 3.75
N ILE A 514 12.09 7.94 4.69
CA ILE A 514 12.19 7.62 6.11
C ILE A 514 11.55 8.72 6.95
N GLU A 515 10.86 8.32 8.01
CA GLU A 515 10.25 9.20 9.00
C GLU A 515 10.67 8.71 10.39
N ALA A 516 11.08 9.66 11.23
CA ALA A 516 11.21 9.46 12.66
C ALA A 516 10.29 10.44 13.37
N ALA A 517 9.45 9.94 14.28
CA ALA A 517 8.53 10.74 15.07
C ALA A 517 8.84 10.59 16.56
N LEU A 518 8.83 11.71 17.28
CA LEU A 518 8.90 11.79 18.74
C LEU A 518 7.60 12.41 19.25
N ASN A 519 6.77 11.62 19.90
CA ASN A 519 5.46 12.02 20.40
C ASN A 519 5.58 12.46 21.87
N LEU A 520 5.40 13.75 22.12
CA LEU A 520 5.52 14.38 23.44
C LEU A 520 4.15 14.57 24.11
N GLY A 521 3.18 13.71 23.77
CA GLY A 521 1.80 13.80 24.24
C GLY A 521 0.94 14.71 23.37
N PHE A 522 1.02 16.03 23.57
CA PHE A 522 0.20 17.00 22.84
C PHE A 522 0.83 17.49 21.52
N ILE A 523 2.12 17.23 21.33
CA ILE A 523 2.83 17.61 20.10
C ILE A 523 3.77 16.48 19.73
N SER A 524 3.87 16.23 18.43
CA SER A 524 4.78 15.24 17.87
C SER A 524 5.76 15.93 16.94
N ILE A 525 7.04 15.71 17.18
CA ILE A 525 8.10 16.21 16.32
C ILE A 525 8.42 15.11 15.32
N ARG A 526 8.20 15.38 14.04
CA ARG A 526 8.48 14.42 12.95
C ARG A 526 9.59 14.95 12.06
N VAL A 527 10.54 14.09 11.74
CA VAL A 527 11.59 14.35 10.76
C VAL A 527 11.38 13.37 9.62
N GLN A 528 11.20 13.89 8.41
CA GLN A 528 10.99 13.10 7.20
C GLN A 528 12.10 13.41 6.20
N ASP A 529 12.55 12.38 5.48
CA ASP A 529 13.38 12.51 4.29
C ASP A 529 12.77 11.64 3.19
N ILE A 530 12.34 12.26 2.09
CA ILE A 530 11.61 11.60 1.00
C ILE A 530 12.34 11.84 -0.31
N ARG A 531 12.85 10.77 -0.92
CA ARG A 531 13.50 10.83 -2.23
C ARG A 531 12.44 10.90 -3.33
N ARG A 532 12.34 12.06 -3.97
CA ARG A 532 11.46 12.37 -5.09
C ARG A 532 12.26 12.57 -6.36
N TRP A 533 11.57 12.69 -7.48
CA TRP A 533 12.19 12.80 -8.80
C TRP A 533 11.61 13.95 -9.59
N VAL A 534 12.47 14.64 -10.31
CA VAL A 534 12.13 15.71 -11.23
C VAL A 534 12.98 15.54 -12.49
N TYR A 535 12.43 15.92 -13.64
CA TYR A 535 13.20 15.94 -14.86
C TYR A 535 14.13 17.16 -14.89
N ASP A 536 15.43 16.96 -15.10
CA ASP A 536 16.39 18.04 -15.30
C ASP A 536 16.77 18.17 -16.78
N SER A 537 16.39 19.30 -17.36
CA SER A 537 16.69 19.64 -18.76
C SER A 537 18.18 19.81 -19.06
N THR A 538 19.00 20.08 -18.03
CA THR A 538 20.45 20.27 -18.19
C THR A 538 21.17 18.94 -18.36
N SER A 539 20.86 17.97 -17.50
CA SER A 539 21.38 16.59 -17.57
C SER A 539 20.63 15.70 -18.56
N ASN A 540 19.47 16.15 -19.06
CA ASN A 540 18.58 15.39 -19.96
C ASN A 540 18.17 14.04 -19.35
N SER A 541 17.92 14.05 -18.04
CA SER A 541 17.56 12.87 -17.25
C SER A 541 16.68 13.25 -16.07
N PHE A 542 15.89 12.30 -15.60
CA PHE A 542 15.34 12.36 -14.26
C PHE A 542 16.49 12.38 -13.25
N VAL A 543 16.41 13.28 -12.26
CA VAL A 543 17.36 13.38 -11.17
C VAL A 543 16.63 13.27 -9.84
N ALA A 544 17.23 12.54 -8.90
CA ALA A 544 16.66 12.39 -7.58
C ALA A 544 16.89 13.66 -6.74
N GLN A 545 15.84 14.11 -6.05
CA GLN A 545 15.88 15.21 -5.10
C GLN A 545 15.24 14.77 -3.78
N ASP A 546 15.96 15.00 -2.69
CA ASP A 546 15.51 14.65 -1.35
C ASP A 546 14.70 15.82 -0.76
N GLU A 547 13.45 15.55 -0.38
CA GLU A 547 12.56 16.49 0.31
C GLU A 547 12.63 16.23 1.82
N GLN A 548 13.24 17.15 2.56
CA GLN A 548 13.51 16.99 3.99
C GLN A 548 12.59 17.87 4.82
N LYS A 549 11.81 17.28 5.72
CA LYS A 549 10.84 18.01 6.55
C LYS A 549 11.13 17.84 8.02
N VAL A 550 11.02 18.93 8.77
CA VAL A 550 10.91 18.94 10.22
C VAL A 550 9.55 19.50 10.56
N LEU A 551 8.67 18.66 11.09
CA LEU A 551 7.26 18.93 11.34
C LEU A 551 6.97 18.90 12.83
N PHE A 552 6.10 19.80 13.23
CA PHE A 552 5.42 19.85 14.51
C PHE A 552 3.96 19.50 14.24
N SER A 553 3.59 18.31 14.66
CA SER A 553 2.27 17.73 14.46
C SER A 553 1.48 17.78 15.75
N ASN A 554 0.23 18.20 15.67
CA ASN A 554 -0.71 18.17 16.79
C ASN A 554 -2.02 17.58 16.29
N SER A 555 -2.71 16.89 17.19
CA SER A 555 -4.08 16.49 16.99
C SER A 555 -4.99 17.19 18.00
N LEU A 556 -6.11 17.72 17.50
CA LEU A 556 -7.16 18.32 18.31
C LEU A 556 -8.35 17.37 18.27
N SER A 557 -8.61 16.72 19.40
CA SER A 557 -9.92 16.10 19.67
C SER A 557 -10.82 17.15 20.30
N PHE A 558 -12.02 17.34 19.74
CA PHE A 558 -13.05 18.23 20.29
C PHE A 558 -14.07 17.45 21.11
#